data_AF-A0A521THW7-F1
#
_entry.id   AF-A0A521THW7-F1
#
_cell.length_a   1.000
_cell.length_b   1.000
_cell.length_c   1.000
_cell.angle_alpha   90.00
_cell.angle_beta   90.00
_cell.angle_gamma   90.00
#
_symmetry.space_group_name_H-M   'P 1'
#
loop_
_entity.id
_entity.type
_entity.pdbx_description
1 polymer ?
#
loop_
_entity_poly.entity_id
_entity_poly.type
_entity_poly.pdbx_seq_one_letter_code
_entity_poly.pdbx_strand_id
1 'polypeptide(L)' 'MAAAAYADADLARLARFVAGHFEVLSGEKRIVFHIEALYAQVEPDKVQRIVLNLLPNAFKFTPNGGGVS' A
#
# COMPACT_ATOMS: atom_id res chain seq x y z
N MET A 1 -21.21 -12.63 14.22
CA MET A 1 -20.68 -11.32 13.82
C MET A 1 -19.21 -11.30 14.18
N ALA A 2 -18.30 -11.13 13.21
CA ALA A 2 -16.90 -10.92 13.54
C ALA A 2 -16.77 -9.57 14.25
N ALA A 3 -16.28 -9.57 15.49
CA ALA A 3 -15.96 -8.33 16.18
C ALA A 3 -14.86 -7.62 15.39
N ALA A 4 -15.00 -6.31 15.17
CA ALA A 4 -13.94 -5.48 14.59
C ALA A 4 -12.71 -5.59 15.51
N ALA A 5 -11.71 -6.36 15.09
CA ALA A 5 -10.49 -6.57 15.86
C ALA A 5 -9.50 -5.47 15.47
N TYR A 6 -9.65 -4.32 16.12
CA TYR A 6 -8.62 -3.29 16.08
C TYR A 6 -7.35 -3.84 16.74
N ALA A 7 -6.23 -3.70 16.05
CA ALA A 7 -4.91 -4.09 16.52
C ALA A 7 -3.93 -2.96 16.26
N ASP A 8 -2.95 -2.82 17.17
CA ASP A 8 -1.77 -2.00 16.89
C ASP A 8 -1.05 -2.58 15.67
N ALA A 9 -0.95 -1.78 14.62
CA ALA A 9 -0.35 -2.20 13.36
C ALA A 9 0.69 -1.19 12.88
N ASP A 10 1.78 -1.72 12.36
CA ASP A 10 2.70 -0.99 11.50
C ASP A 10 2.11 -0.94 10.08
N LEU A 11 1.42 0.16 9.78
CA LEU A 11 0.81 0.37 8.48
C LEU A 11 1.85 0.53 7.37
N ALA A 12 3.03 1.05 7.69
CA ALA A 12 4.12 1.17 6.72
C ALA A 12 4.62 -0.21 6.29
N ARG A 13 4.74 -1.15 7.23
CA ARG A 13 5.07 -2.55 6.92
C ARG A 13 4.00 -3.20 6.05
N LEU A 14 2.72 -2.99 6.35
CA LEU A 14 1.62 -3.52 5.54
C LEU A 14 1.60 -2.93 4.13
N ALA A 15 1.79 -1.61 4.01
CA ALA A 15 1.86 -0.92 2.72
C ALA A 15 3.03 -1.43 1.87
N ARG A 16 4.22 -1.63 2.48
CA ARG A 16 5.39 -2.22 1.81
C ARG A 16 5.11 -3.65 1.35
N PHE A 17 4.45 -4.46 2.18
CA PHE A 17 4.06 -5.82 1.81
C PHE A 17 3.16 -5.83 0.58
N VAL A 18 2.14 -4.97 0.55
CA VAL A 18 1.23 -4.86 -0.61
C VAL A 18 1.93 -4.30 -1.84
N ALA A 19 2.82 -3.31 -1.68
CA ALA A 19 3.62 -2.74 -2.76
C ALA A 19 4.56 -3.78 -3.41
N GLY A 20 5.04 -4.77 -2.64
CA GLY A 20 5.83 -5.89 -3.15
C GLY A 20 5.15 -6.67 -4.29
N HIS A 21 3.81 -6.75 -4.30
CA HIS A 21 3.07 -7.40 -5.39
C HIS A 21 3.20 -6.68 -6.74
N PHE A 22 3.70 -5.44 -6.75
CA PHE A 22 3.79 -4.60 -7.94
C PHE A 22 5.23 -4.22 -8.30
N GLU A 23 6.25 -4.90 -7.75
CA GLU A 23 7.66 -4.61 -8.04
C GLU A 23 7.94 -4.59 -9.55
N VAL A 24 7.47 -5.60 -10.29
CA VAL A 24 7.66 -5.69 -11.75
C VAL A 24 7.07 -4.47 -12.47
N LEU A 25 5.81 -4.13 -12.18
CA LEU A 25 5.13 -2.98 -12.79
C LEU A 25 5.81 -1.65 -12.45
N SER A 26 6.26 -1.51 -11.20
CA SER A 26 6.97 -0.31 -10.74
C SER A 26 8.31 -0.15 -11.46
N GLY A 27 9.04 -1.25 -11.70
CA GLY A 27 10.28 -1.26 -12.46
C GLY A 27 10.07 -0.86 -13.93
N GLU A 28 9.09 -1.46 -14.60
CA GLU A 28 8.75 -1.15 -16.00
C GLU A 28 8.40 0.33 -16.20
N LYS A 29 7.64 0.90 -15.26
CA LYS A 29 7.24 2.31 -15.31
C LYS A 29 8.24 3.27 -14.69
N ARG A 30 9.34 2.77 -14.09
CA ARG A 30 10.29 3.56 -13.29
C ARG A 30 9.59 4.39 -12.20
N ILE A 31 8.60 3.79 -11.54
CA ILE A 31 7.84 4.43 -10.47
C ILE A 31 8.54 4.16 -9.14
N VAL A 32 8.74 5.21 -8.35
CA VAL A 32 9.34 5.14 -7.02
C VAL A 32 8.27 5.22 -5.94
N PHE A 33 8.38 4.37 -4.92
CA PHE A 33 7.53 4.40 -3.75
C PHE A 33 8.19 5.13 -2.59
N HIS A 34 7.44 6.04 -1.97
CA HIS A 34 7.78 6.63 -0.69
C HIS A 34 6.77 6.18 0.34
N ILE A 35 7.19 5.35 1.30
CA ILE A 35 6.32 4.84 2.37
C ILE A 35 6.88 5.33 3.71
N GLU A 36 6.17 6.26 4.32
CA GLU A 36 6.48 6.80 5.63
C GLU A 36 6.04 5.85 6.76
N ALA A 37 6.75 5.89 7.88
CA ALA A 37 6.43 5.08 9.04
C ALA A 37 5.12 5.56 9.67
N LEU A 38 4.17 4.64 9.91
CA LEU A 38 2.89 4.95 10.52
C LEU A 38 2.42 3.79 11.39
N TYR A 39 2.21 4.06 12.67
CA TYR A 39 1.63 3.13 13.64
C TYR A 39 0.23 3.60 14.00
N ALA A 40 -0.75 2.70 13.92
CA ALA A 40 -2.14 3.00 14.24
C ALA A 40 -2.89 1.76 14.71
N GLN A 41 -3.96 1.98 15.47
CA GLN A 41 -4.96 0.96 15.73
C GLN A 41 -5.90 0.86 14.53
N VAL A 42 -5.85 -0.28 13.83
CA VAL A 42 -6.68 -0.53 12.64
C VAL A 42 -7.15 -1.98 12.60
N GLU A 43 -8.05 -2.28 11.67
CA GLU A 43 -8.31 -3.65 11.23
C GLU A 43 -7.39 -3.99 10.04
N PRO A 44 -6.29 -4.76 10.23
CA PRO A 44 -5.23 -4.91 9.22
C PRO A 44 -5.75 -5.44 7.88
N ASP A 45 -6.63 -6.43 7.90
CA ASP A 45 -7.21 -7.03 6.69
C ASP A 45 -7.99 -6.02 5.85
N LYS A 46 -8.71 -5.10 6.51
CA LYS A 46 -9.45 -4.03 5.82
C LYS A 46 -8.50 -3.03 5.20
N VAL A 47 -7.45 -2.63 5.92
CA VAL A 47 -6.43 -1.71 5.39
C VAL A 47 -5.69 -2.34 4.21
N GLN A 48 -5.31 -3.61 4.30
CA GLN A 48 -4.69 -4.33 3.20
C GLN A 48 -5.56 -4.28 1.94
N ARG A 49 -6.87 -4.51 2.09
CA ARG A 49 -7.82 -4.46 0.98
C ARG A 49 -7.98 -3.06 0.39
N ILE A 50 -7.97 -2.02 1.23
CA ILE A 50 -7.96 -0.63 0.77
C ILE A 50 -6.71 -0.36 -0.08
N VAL A 51 -5.52 -0.68 0.44
CA VAL A 51 -4.25 -0.45 -0.27
C VAL A 51 -4.21 -1.22 -1.59
N LEU A 52 -4.65 -2.48 -1.62
CA LEU A 52 -4.74 -3.28 -2.85
C LEU A 52 -5.65 -2.67 -3.91
N ASN A 53 -6.69 -1.92 -3.52
CA ASN A 53 -7.58 -1.25 -4.47
C ASN A 53 -7.03 0.10 -4.94
N LEU A 54 -6.28 0.80 -4.09
CA LEU A 54 -5.75 2.12 -4.40
C LEU A 54 -4.46 2.04 -5.23
N LEU A 55 -3.57 1.10 -4.91
CA LEU A 55 -2.23 1.03 -5.52
C LEU A 55 -2.26 0.80 -7.05
N PRO A 56 -3.10 -0.09 -7.59
CA PRO A 56 -3.25 -0.23 -9.05
C PRO A 56 -3.71 1.06 -9.73
N ASN A 57 -4.59 1.83 -9.07
CA ASN A 57 -5.05 3.10 -9.59
C ASN A 57 -3.92 4.13 -9.60
N ALA A 58 -3.13 4.19 -8.52
CA ALA A 58 -1.95 5.05 -8.47
C ALA A 58 -0.99 4.75 -9.65
N PHE A 59 -0.65 3.48 -9.88
CA PHE A 59 0.19 3.08 -11.02
C PHE A 59 -0.40 3.37 -12.39
N LYS A 60 -1.73 3.25 -12.53
CA LYS A 60 -2.42 3.53 -13.78
C LYS A 60 -2.31 5.00 -14.15
N PHE A 61 -2.39 5.89 -13.16
CA PHE A 61 -2.46 7.34 -13.38
C PHE A 61 -1.14 8.08 -13.15
N THR A 62 -0.14 7.44 -12.54
CA THR A 62 1.22 8.01 -12.42
C THR A 62 1.96 7.90 -13.76
N PRO A 63 2.47 9.02 -14.31
CA PRO A 63 3.32 9.00 -15.50
C PRO A 63 4.61 8.18 -15.28
N ASN A 64 5.20 7.69 -16.36
CA ASN A 64 6.48 6.97 -16.28
C ASN A 64 7.58 7.85 -15.67
N GLY A 65 8.36 7.31 -14.74
CA GLY A 65 9.36 8.06 -13.98
C GLY A 65 8.79 8.88 -12.81
N GLY A 66 7.49 8.79 -12.52
CA GLY A 66 6.83 9.48 -11.43
C GLY A 66 6.97 8.80 -10.05
N GLY A 67 6.38 9.42 -9.04
CA GLY A 67 6.35 8.90 -7.67
C GLY A 67 4.93 8.51 -7.22
N VAL A 68 4.85 7.60 -6.26
CA VAL A 68 3.65 7.30 -5.46
C VAL A 68 4.04 7.41 -3.98
N SER A 69 3.24 8.14 -3.20
CA SER A 69 3.44 8.44 -1.77
C SER A 69 2.13 8.28 -1.01
#